data_AF-A0A4Q3EZY0-F1
#
_entry.id   AF-A0A4Q3EZY0-F1
#
_cell.length_a   1.000
_cell.length_b   1.000
_cell.length_c   1.000
_cell.angle_alpha   90.00
_cell.angle_beta   90.00
_cell.angle_gamma   90.00
#
_symmetry.space_group_name_H-M   'P 1'
#
loop_
_entity.id
_entity.type
_entity.pdbx_description
1 polymer ?
#
loop_
_entity_poly.entity_id
_entity_poly.type
_entity_poly.pdbx_seq_one_letter_code
_entity_poly.pdbx_strand_id
1 'polypeptide(L)'
;MMNTKALSWLFWMLLICGFTNQLSAQNIKVEEVAPGISKITFGGADPFNPKSFCDEKPDLKALAALPNANLPFQLNQIRVHQNARGLVIEIPLRAKEHLYGFGLQMNSFEQNGLKIRPVVNDNPLNNLGFTHAPLPYYVSTAGYGVLVNTSRYTTFYTGSVNKKAQTAVDSSIAKAAMLTTEELYKNRGSG
;
A
#
# COMPACT_ATOMS: atom_id res chain seq x y z
N MET A 1 24.36 -44.40 -35.21
CA MET A 1 23.97 -44.82 -33.83
C MET A 1 24.37 -43.69 -32.88
N MET A 2 23.39 -42.92 -32.43
CA MET A 2 23.64 -41.71 -31.63
C MET A 2 23.80 -42.09 -30.15
N ASN A 3 24.85 -41.57 -29.51
CA ASN A 3 25.30 -41.94 -28.17
C ASN A 3 24.24 -41.56 -27.12
N THR A 4 23.57 -42.56 -26.54
CA THR A 4 22.46 -42.40 -25.59
C THR A 4 22.86 -41.68 -24.30
N LYS A 5 24.16 -41.61 -23.98
CA LYS A 5 24.67 -40.86 -22.83
C LYS A 5 24.66 -39.33 -23.04
N ALA A 6 24.83 -38.87 -24.29
CA ALA A 6 24.79 -37.44 -24.62
C ALA A 6 23.36 -36.86 -24.55
N LEU A 7 22.36 -37.68 -24.88
CA LEU A 7 20.95 -37.29 -24.82
C LEU A 7 20.44 -37.17 -23.37
N SER A 8 20.97 -38.02 -22.47
CA SER A 8 20.68 -37.97 -21.03
C SER A 8 21.26 -36.71 -20.36
N TRP A 9 22.48 -36.32 -20.72
CA TRP A 9 23.10 -35.08 -20.24
C TRP A 9 22.38 -33.82 -20.72
N LEU A 10 21.90 -33.80 -21.97
CA LEU A 10 21.08 -32.70 -22.49
C LEU A 10 19.75 -32.57 -21.75
N PHE A 11 19.14 -33.70 -21.38
CA PHE A 11 17.86 -33.73 -20.67
C PHE A 11 18.00 -33.21 -19.22
N TRP A 12 19.10 -33.54 -18.54
CA TRP A 12 19.41 -32.99 -17.22
C TRP A 12 19.78 -31.50 -17.25
N MET A 13 20.43 -31.03 -18.32
CA MET A 13 20.75 -29.60 -18.47
C MET A 13 19.50 -28.74 -18.75
N LEU A 14 18.52 -29.28 -19.48
CA LEU A 14 17.22 -28.64 -19.72
C LEU A 14 16.33 -28.60 -18.47
N LEU A 15 16.45 -29.59 -17.57
CA LEU A 15 15.67 -29.66 -16.33
C LEU A 15 16.14 -28.65 -15.26
N ILE A 16 17.43 -28.28 -15.27
CA ILE A 16 18.00 -27.27 -14.35
C ILE A 16 17.66 -25.83 -14.80
N CYS A 17 17.39 -25.61 -16.10
CA CYS A 17 17.04 -24.28 -16.62
C CYS A 17 15.53 -23.94 -16.52
N GLY A 18 14.67 -24.92 -16.25
CA GLY A 18 13.20 -24.78 -16.29
C GLY A 18 12.53 -24.16 -15.05
N PHE A 19 13.28 -23.90 -13.97
CA PHE A 19 12.74 -23.37 -12.71
C PHE A 19 13.40 -22.06 -12.27
N THR A 20 13.66 -21.14 -13.20
CA THR A 20 13.85 -19.74 -12.81
C THR A 20 12.48 -19.14 -12.54
N ASN A 21 12.00 -19.20 -11.29
CA ASN A 21 10.88 -18.38 -10.85
C ASN A 21 11.22 -16.92 -11.15
N GLN A 22 10.57 -16.32 -12.16
CA GLN A 22 10.60 -14.89 -12.38
C GLN A 22 9.91 -14.23 -11.19
N LEU A 23 10.68 -13.85 -10.18
CA LEU A 23 10.28 -12.85 -9.20
C LEU A 23 9.98 -11.57 -9.97
N SER A 24 8.70 -11.29 -10.19
CA SER A 24 8.26 -10.04 -10.78
C SER A 24 8.58 -8.92 -9.79
N ALA A 25 9.72 -8.26 -10.01
CA ALA A 25 10.11 -7.08 -9.25
C ALA A 25 9.15 -5.95 -9.61
N GLN A 26 8.58 -5.29 -8.60
CA GLN A 26 7.75 -4.12 -8.82
C GLN A 26 8.60 -3.02 -9.46
N ASN A 27 8.09 -2.36 -10.51
CA ASN A 27 8.78 -1.24 -11.14
C ASN A 27 8.58 0.03 -10.29
N ILE A 28 9.36 0.11 -9.20
CA ILE A 28 9.36 1.20 -8.25
C ILE A 28 10.72 1.90 -8.34
N LYS A 29 10.70 3.22 -8.55
CA LYS A 29 11.89 4.07 -8.43
C LYS A 29 11.94 4.68 -7.04
N VAL A 30 13.05 4.47 -6.34
CA VAL A 30 13.32 5.07 -5.02
C VAL A 30 14.44 6.08 -5.16
N GLU A 31 14.24 7.27 -4.59
CA GLU A 31 15.21 8.37 -4.56
C GLU A 31 15.27 8.94 -3.14
N GLU A 32 16.45 9.09 -2.58
CA GLU A 32 16.64 9.79 -1.31
C GLU A 32 16.73 11.30 -1.58
N VAL A 33 15.76 12.07 -1.10
CA VAL A 33 15.64 13.51 -1.37
C VAL A 33 16.44 14.33 -0.35
N ALA A 34 16.52 13.83 0.88
CA ALA A 34 17.30 14.35 2.00
C ALA A 34 17.47 13.21 3.03
N PRO A 35 18.37 13.33 4.02
CA PRO A 35 18.57 12.30 5.04
C PRO A 35 17.25 11.88 5.71
N GLY A 36 16.92 10.59 5.63
CA GLY A 36 15.67 10.05 6.19
C GLY A 36 14.39 10.33 5.38
N ILE A 37 14.49 10.96 4.21
CA ILE A 37 13.34 11.29 3.33
C ILE A 37 13.50 10.55 2.00
N SER A 38 12.73 9.47 1.85
CA SER A 38 12.68 8.68 0.61
C SER A 38 11.45 9.02 -0.23
N LYS A 39 11.67 9.34 -1.50
CA LYS A 39 10.62 9.49 -2.51
C LYS A 39 10.48 8.19 -3.29
N ILE A 40 9.26 7.65 -3.30
CA ILE A 40 8.90 6.43 -4.02
C ILE A 40 8.00 6.82 -5.18
N THR A 41 8.39 6.43 -6.40
CA THR A 41 7.63 6.69 -7.62
C THR A 41 7.27 5.36 -8.28
N PHE A 42 5.99 5.17 -8.58
CA PHE A 42 5.48 4.01 -9.32
C PHE A 42 4.81 4.51 -10.61
N GLY A 43 5.28 4.02 -11.76
CA GLY A 43 4.83 4.51 -13.06
C GLY A 43 5.17 6.00 -13.28
N GLY A 44 4.26 6.74 -13.91
CA GLY A 44 4.37 8.19 -14.09
C GLY A 44 3.75 8.97 -12.94
N ALA A 45 4.40 10.07 -12.52
CA ALA A 45 3.84 10.97 -11.52
C ALA A 45 2.56 11.65 -12.03
N ASP A 46 1.60 11.91 -11.13
CA ASP A 46 0.41 12.69 -11.47
C ASP A 46 0.84 14.12 -11.88
N PRO A 47 0.46 14.62 -13.08
CA PRO A 47 0.81 15.97 -13.50
C PRO A 47 0.27 17.05 -12.56
N PHE A 48 -0.87 16.78 -11.90
CA PHE A 48 -1.50 17.71 -10.97
C PHE A 48 -1.43 17.15 -9.54
N ASN A 49 -0.39 17.53 -8.81
CA ASN A 49 -0.19 17.13 -7.42
C ASN A 49 0.18 18.36 -6.57
N PRO A 50 -0.04 18.34 -5.24
CA PRO A 50 0.24 19.50 -4.40
C PRO A 50 1.66 20.07 -4.56
N LYS A 51 2.67 19.21 -4.76
CA LYS A 51 4.04 19.67 -4.98
C LYS A 51 4.24 20.41 -6.30
N SER A 52 3.47 20.12 -7.36
CA SER A 52 3.59 20.84 -8.64
C SER A 52 3.00 22.24 -8.62
N PHE A 53 2.20 22.58 -7.60
CA PHE A 53 1.68 23.93 -7.35
C PHE A 53 2.45 24.68 -6.25
N CYS A 54 3.49 24.07 -5.69
CA CYS A 54 4.28 24.63 -4.59
C CYS A 54 5.71 24.86 -5.05
N ASP A 55 5.99 26.10 -5.46
CA ASP A 55 7.31 26.54 -5.94
C ASP A 55 8.37 26.59 -4.83
N GLU A 56 7.92 26.61 -3.57
CA GLU A 56 8.80 26.63 -2.41
C GLU A 56 9.70 25.39 -2.36
N LYS A 57 10.99 25.63 -2.18
CA LYS A 57 11.99 24.57 -2.11
C LYS A 57 12.21 24.18 -0.64
N PRO A 58 12.39 22.88 -0.34
CA PRO A 58 12.72 22.48 1.01
C PRO A 58 14.06 23.09 1.44
N ASP A 59 14.18 23.47 2.71
CA ASP A 59 15.46 23.87 3.29
C ASP A 59 16.34 22.64 3.49
N LEU A 60 17.12 22.31 2.45
CA LEU A 60 18.00 21.14 2.44
C LEU A 60 19.12 21.24 3.51
N LYS A 61 19.54 22.45 3.90
CA LYS A 61 20.56 22.63 4.94
C LYS A 61 20.01 22.28 6.30
N ALA A 62 18.81 22.77 6.62
CA ALA A 62 18.12 22.41 7.86
C ALA A 62 17.83 20.91 7.94
N LEU A 63 17.36 20.31 6.84
CA LEU A 63 17.13 18.85 6.78
C LEU A 63 18.41 18.04 6.98
N ALA A 64 19.52 18.45 6.38
CA ALA A 64 20.81 17.76 6.54
C ALA A 64 21.38 17.84 7.97
N ALA A 65 20.95 18.82 8.77
CA ALA A 65 21.36 18.96 10.16
C ALA A 65 20.55 18.08 11.14
N LEU A 66 19.44 17.47 10.69
CA LEU A 66 18.63 16.58 11.51
C LEU A 66 19.36 15.24 11.75
N PRO A 67 19.12 14.59 12.90
CA PRO A 67 19.69 13.28 13.17
C PRO A 67 19.19 12.24 12.15
N ASN A 68 20.07 11.34 11.76
CA ASN A 68 19.70 10.24 10.89
C ASN A 68 18.77 9.27 11.64
N ALA A 69 17.71 8.81 10.96
CA ALA A 69 16.75 7.87 11.50
C ALA A 69 16.46 6.79 10.46
N ASN A 70 16.41 5.54 10.93
CA ASN A 70 16.09 4.39 10.09
C ASN A 70 14.59 4.13 10.11
N LEU A 71 14.02 3.80 8.96
CA LEU A 71 12.64 3.34 8.89
C LEU A 71 12.47 2.02 9.66
N PRO A 72 11.31 1.80 10.29
CA PRO A 72 11.01 0.55 10.99
C PRO A 72 10.74 -0.65 10.06
N PHE A 73 10.84 -0.47 8.75
CA PHE A 73 10.66 -1.51 7.73
C PHE A 73 11.56 -1.22 6.52
N GLN A 74 11.78 -2.22 5.70
CA GLN A 74 12.51 -2.07 4.43
C GLN A 74 11.56 -1.54 3.35
N LEU A 75 12.04 -0.65 2.49
CA LEU A 75 11.21 -0.07 1.41
C LEU A 75 10.68 -1.11 0.42
N ASN A 76 11.38 -2.24 0.24
CA ASN A 76 10.93 -3.36 -0.59
C ASN A 76 9.69 -4.09 -0.01
N GLN A 77 9.32 -3.83 1.25
CA GLN A 77 8.11 -4.37 1.88
C GLN A 77 6.86 -3.56 1.52
N ILE A 78 7.03 -2.35 0.97
CA ILE A 78 5.92 -1.57 0.41
C ILE A 78 5.47 -2.26 -0.88
N ARG A 79 4.18 -2.56 -0.96
CA ARG A 79 3.57 -3.16 -2.15
C ARG A 79 2.65 -2.16 -2.84
N VAL A 80 2.79 -2.04 -4.15
CA VAL A 80 1.96 -1.20 -5.00
C VAL A 80 1.32 -2.09 -6.04
N HIS A 81 -0.01 -2.15 -6.01
CA HIS A 81 -0.82 -2.90 -6.95
C HIS A 81 -1.63 -1.93 -7.81
N GLN A 82 -1.45 -2.01 -9.12
CA GLN A 82 -2.30 -1.29 -10.07
C GLN A 82 -3.46 -2.18 -10.50
N ASN A 83 -4.67 -1.61 -10.53
CA ASN A 83 -5.86 -2.24 -11.09
C ASN A 83 -6.64 -1.24 -11.94
N ALA A 84 -7.77 -1.67 -12.50
CA ALA A 84 -8.62 -0.83 -13.35
C ALA A 84 -9.14 0.45 -12.67
N ARG A 85 -9.17 0.50 -11.33
CA ARG A 85 -9.65 1.64 -10.54
C ARG A 85 -8.55 2.57 -10.04
N GLY A 86 -7.28 2.19 -10.18
CA GLY A 86 -6.14 2.98 -9.73
C GLY A 86 -5.10 2.16 -8.97
N LEU A 87 -4.47 2.78 -7.98
CA LEU A 87 -3.38 2.20 -7.19
C LEU A 87 -3.87 1.80 -5.79
N VAL A 88 -3.42 0.63 -5.35
CA VAL A 88 -3.51 0.18 -3.95
C VAL A 88 -2.09 0.10 -3.42
N ILE A 89 -1.81 0.86 -2.36
CA ILE A 89 -0.50 0.92 -1.71
C ILE A 89 -0.63 0.26 -0.34
N GLU A 90 0.21 -0.75 -0.09
CA GLU A 90 0.31 -1.44 1.19
C GLU A 90 1.63 -1.07 1.86
N ILE A 91 1.54 -0.54 3.07
CA ILE A 91 2.69 -0.17 3.90
C ILE A 91 2.66 -1.04 5.16
N PRO A 92 3.80 -1.63 5.58
CA PRO A 92 3.85 -2.42 6.80
C PRO A 92 3.41 -1.62 8.03
N LEU A 93 2.53 -2.20 8.85
CA LEU A 93 2.04 -1.63 10.10
C LEU A 93 2.30 -2.63 11.23
N ARG A 94 3.02 -2.21 12.28
CA ARG A 94 3.30 -3.09 13.43
C ARG A 94 2.11 -3.13 14.40
N ALA A 95 1.99 -4.21 15.18
CA ALA A 95 0.84 -4.42 16.05
C ALA A 95 0.65 -3.36 17.16
N LYS A 96 1.73 -2.75 17.65
CA LYS A 96 1.71 -1.73 18.73
C LYS A 96 1.88 -0.31 18.19
N GLU A 97 1.68 -0.12 16.90
CA GLU A 97 1.93 1.14 16.22
C GLU A 97 0.66 1.95 16.10
N HIS A 98 0.67 3.14 16.68
CA HIS A 98 -0.42 4.12 16.58
C HIS A 98 -0.15 5.14 15.46
N LEU A 99 -1.21 5.48 14.72
CA LEU A 99 -1.22 6.37 13.57
C LEU A 99 -2.00 7.65 13.87
N TYR A 100 -1.47 8.79 13.45
CA TYR A 100 -2.05 10.13 13.64
C TYR A 100 -1.92 10.96 12.36
N GLY A 101 -2.68 12.06 12.27
CA GLY A 101 -2.58 13.03 11.18
C GLY A 101 -3.84 13.07 10.33
N PHE A 102 -3.68 12.98 9.01
CA PHE A 102 -4.69 13.21 7.97
C PHE A 102 -5.20 14.66 7.88
N GLY A 103 -4.39 15.62 8.35
CA GLY A 103 -4.76 17.03 8.42
C GLY A 103 -5.64 17.33 9.64
N LEU A 104 -6.58 18.25 9.47
CA LEU A 104 -7.45 18.74 10.54
C LEU A 104 -8.59 17.75 10.82
N GLN A 105 -8.45 16.90 11.84
CA GLN A 105 -9.50 15.96 12.26
C GLN A 105 -10.24 16.48 13.50
N MET A 106 -11.58 16.34 13.53
CA MET A 106 -12.42 16.89 14.60
C MET A 106 -12.69 15.92 15.75
N ASN A 107 -13.03 14.66 15.42
CA ASN A 107 -13.61 13.71 16.37
C ASN A 107 -12.70 12.52 16.69
N SER A 108 -11.55 12.41 16.00
CA SER A 108 -10.53 11.39 16.26
C SER A 108 -9.15 12.00 16.26
N PHE A 109 -8.36 11.63 17.26
CA PHE A 109 -6.93 11.93 17.29
C PHE A 109 -6.13 10.72 16.78
N GLU A 110 -6.25 9.58 17.45
CA GLU A 110 -5.74 8.29 16.98
C GLU A 110 -6.58 7.78 15.81
N GLN A 111 -5.91 7.25 14.78
CA GLN A 111 -6.54 6.92 13.51
C GLN A 111 -6.55 5.42 13.23
N ASN A 112 -6.02 4.59 14.13
CA ASN A 112 -5.99 3.13 13.98
C ASN A 112 -7.39 2.53 13.84
N GLY A 113 -7.51 1.50 13.00
CA GLY A 113 -8.77 0.79 12.78
C GLY A 113 -9.83 1.57 12.02
N LEU A 114 -9.54 2.80 11.59
CA LEU A 114 -10.46 3.63 10.83
C LEU A 114 -10.32 3.42 9.31
N LYS A 115 -11.28 3.99 8.60
CA LYS A 115 -11.21 4.22 7.15
C LYS A 115 -11.27 5.71 6.93
N ILE A 116 -10.13 6.33 6.61
CA ILE A 116 -10.01 7.78 6.46
C ILE A 116 -10.01 8.14 4.98
N ARG A 117 -10.79 9.16 4.63
CA ARG A 117 -10.87 9.75 3.29
C ARG A 117 -10.61 11.25 3.42
N PRO A 118 -9.34 11.69 3.33
CA PRO A 118 -8.99 13.11 3.39
C PRO A 118 -9.63 13.84 2.20
N VAL A 119 -10.74 14.54 2.43
CA VAL A 119 -11.53 15.22 1.41
C VAL A 119 -11.92 16.60 1.91
N VAL A 120 -11.75 17.61 1.05
CA VAL A 120 -12.12 18.99 1.40
C VAL A 120 -13.63 19.05 1.50
N ASN A 121 -14.13 19.46 2.65
CA ASN A 121 -15.54 19.57 2.93
C ASN A 121 -15.80 20.72 3.91
N ASP A 122 -16.92 21.40 3.73
CA ASP A 122 -17.38 22.48 4.60
C ASP A 122 -18.08 21.97 5.87
N ASN A 123 -18.60 20.74 5.83
CA ASN A 123 -19.21 20.08 6.96
C ASN A 123 -18.39 18.83 7.36
N PRO A 124 -17.52 18.93 8.38
CA PRO A 124 -16.73 17.79 8.83
C PRO A 124 -17.60 16.59 9.21
N LEU A 125 -17.42 15.46 8.52
CA LEU A 125 -18.27 14.29 8.69
C LEU A 125 -17.58 13.26 9.60
N ASN A 126 -17.95 13.26 10.88
CA ASN A 126 -17.53 12.28 11.89
C ASN A 126 -16.00 12.05 11.87
N ASN A 127 -15.59 10.79 11.70
CA ASN A 127 -14.21 10.31 11.62
C ASN A 127 -13.85 9.85 10.19
N LEU A 128 -14.57 10.32 9.16
CA LEU A 128 -14.34 9.89 7.78
C LEU A 128 -13.22 10.64 7.08
N GLY A 129 -12.64 11.67 7.70
CA GLY A 129 -11.58 12.49 7.09
C GLY A 129 -12.08 13.65 6.23
N PHE A 130 -13.38 13.94 6.27
CA PHE A 130 -13.97 15.09 5.57
C PHE A 130 -13.78 16.31 6.46
N THR A 131 -13.10 17.33 5.96
CA THR A 131 -12.70 18.50 6.77
C THR A 131 -12.28 19.65 5.87
N HIS A 132 -12.12 20.85 6.43
CA HIS A 132 -11.63 22.03 5.72
C HIS A 132 -10.16 21.94 5.31
N ALA A 133 -9.34 21.20 6.06
CA ALA A 133 -7.90 21.10 5.82
C ALA A 133 -7.42 19.63 5.87
N PRO A 134 -7.87 18.78 4.92
CA PRO A 134 -7.44 17.39 4.85
C PRO A 134 -6.03 17.33 4.27
N LEU A 135 -5.24 16.36 4.73
CA LEU A 135 -3.94 16.09 4.13
C LEU A 135 -3.78 14.58 3.98
N PRO A 136 -3.41 14.03 2.81
CA PRO A 136 -3.10 12.61 2.66
C PRO A 136 -1.71 12.30 3.25
N TYR A 137 -1.54 12.63 4.52
CA TYR A 137 -0.32 12.50 5.30
C TYR A 137 -0.65 11.92 6.66
N TYR A 138 0.12 10.94 7.12
CA TYR A 138 0.04 10.45 8.48
C TYR A 138 1.42 10.29 9.10
N VAL A 139 1.46 10.25 10.42
CA VAL A 139 2.64 9.93 11.22
C VAL A 139 2.36 8.70 12.07
N SER A 140 3.43 7.99 12.38
CA SER A 140 3.42 6.77 13.16
C SER A 140 4.28 6.92 14.41
N THR A 141 3.82 6.35 15.52
CA THR A 141 4.61 6.19 16.76
C THR A 141 5.84 5.31 16.59
N ALA A 142 5.96 4.55 15.50
CA ALA A 142 7.19 3.85 15.15
C ALA A 142 8.27 4.79 14.56
N GLY A 143 8.02 6.09 14.46
CA GLY A 143 9.03 7.11 14.11
C GLY A 143 9.14 7.42 12.62
N TYR A 144 8.04 7.31 11.86
CA TYR A 144 8.01 7.67 10.44
C TYR A 144 6.72 8.39 10.05
N GLY A 145 6.75 9.06 8.90
CA GLY A 145 5.58 9.66 8.28
C GLY A 145 5.44 9.25 6.82
N VAL A 146 4.22 9.29 6.30
CA VAL A 146 3.92 8.95 4.90
C VAL A 146 3.05 10.04 4.32
N LEU A 147 3.54 10.68 3.26
CA LEU A 147 2.79 11.62 2.42
C LEU A 147 2.48 10.96 1.08
N VAL A 148 1.19 10.90 0.72
CA VAL A 148 0.77 10.52 -0.64
C VAL A 148 0.57 11.79 -1.44
N ASN A 149 1.56 12.18 -2.23
CA ASN A 149 1.54 13.42 -3.02
C ASN A 149 0.62 13.31 -4.25
N THR A 150 -0.68 13.47 -4.05
CA THR A 150 -1.70 13.46 -5.11
C THR A 150 -2.81 14.47 -4.80
N SER A 151 -3.43 15.03 -5.85
CA SER A 151 -4.66 15.84 -5.72
C SER A 151 -5.93 15.00 -5.88
N ARG A 152 -5.80 13.69 -6.10
CA ARG A 152 -6.95 12.77 -6.21
C ARG A 152 -7.45 12.35 -4.84
N TYR A 153 -8.72 11.94 -4.77
CA TYR A 153 -9.27 11.38 -3.55
C TYR A 153 -8.59 10.06 -3.16
N THR A 154 -7.97 10.06 -2.00
CA THR A 154 -7.36 8.89 -1.38
C THR A 154 -8.28 8.24 -0.35
N THR A 155 -8.12 6.94 -0.12
CA THR A 155 -8.75 6.23 1.00
C THR A 155 -7.66 5.46 1.74
N PHE A 156 -7.54 5.71 3.04
CA PHE A 156 -6.60 5.05 3.92
C PHE A 156 -7.33 4.03 4.78
N TYR A 157 -6.82 2.81 4.81
CA TYR A 157 -7.24 1.75 5.72
C TYR A 157 -6.13 1.56 6.75
N THR A 158 -6.33 2.10 7.95
CA THR A 158 -5.29 2.25 8.98
C THR A 158 -5.25 1.02 9.90
N GLY A 159 -5.03 -0.16 9.31
CA GLY A 159 -5.04 -1.45 10.02
C GLY A 159 -6.44 -2.05 10.21
N SER A 160 -7.44 -1.54 9.49
CA SER A 160 -8.84 -2.01 9.55
C SER A 160 -9.18 -3.17 8.62
N VAL A 161 -8.29 -3.53 7.70
CA VAL A 161 -8.54 -4.55 6.68
C VAL A 161 -7.50 -5.65 6.79
N ASN A 162 -7.97 -6.85 7.16
CA ASN A 162 -7.19 -8.06 6.99
C ASN A 162 -7.30 -8.53 5.54
N LYS A 163 -6.18 -8.97 4.95
CA LYS A 163 -6.25 -9.69 3.68
C LYS A 163 -7.12 -10.91 3.88
N LYS A 164 -8.19 -11.04 3.10
CA LYS A 164 -8.84 -12.36 2.97
C LYS A 164 -7.75 -13.29 2.45
N ALA A 165 -7.47 -14.36 3.20
CA ALA A 165 -6.62 -15.42 2.68
C ALA A 165 -7.21 -15.83 1.33
N GLN A 166 -6.36 -15.85 0.31
CA GLN A 166 -6.73 -16.38 -0.99
C GLN A 166 -6.79 -17.89 -0.82
N THR A 167 -7.80 -18.40 -0.11
CA THR A 167 -8.19 -19.79 -0.28
C THR A 167 -8.54 -19.88 -1.75
N ALA A 168 -7.78 -20.65 -2.51
CA ALA A 168 -8.17 -21.05 -3.85
C ALA A 168 -9.58 -21.64 -3.69
N VAL A 169 -10.59 -20.85 -4.03
CA VAL A 169 -11.94 -21.36 -4.13
C VAL A 169 -11.87 -22.23 -5.35
N ASP A 170 -11.76 -23.54 -5.15
CA ASP A 170 -11.97 -24.52 -6.19
C ASP A 170 -13.23 -24.09 -6.95
N SER A 171 -13.04 -23.70 -8.21
CA SER A 171 -14.10 -23.24 -9.11
C SER A 171 -15.09 -24.35 -9.48
N SER A 172 -15.02 -25.51 -8.83
CA SER A 172 -15.95 -26.62 -8.94
C SER A 172 -17.19 -26.49 -8.07
N ILE A 173 -17.24 -25.53 -7.13
CA ILE A 173 -18.48 -25.19 -6.44
C ILE A 173 -19.02 -23.89 -7.03
N ALA A 174 -19.75 -24.02 -8.15
CA ALA A 174 -20.69 -23.00 -8.56
C ALA A 174 -21.59 -22.70 -7.35
N LYS A 175 -21.37 -21.55 -6.71
CA LYS A 175 -22.15 -21.10 -5.56
C LYS A 175 -23.56 -20.84 -6.10
N ALA A 176 -24.46 -21.82 -5.94
CA ALA A 176 -25.83 -21.71 -6.37
C ALA A 176 -26.39 -20.37 -5.86
N ALA A 177 -26.99 -19.59 -6.77
CA ALA A 177 -27.63 -18.33 -6.41
C ALA A 177 -28.64 -18.63 -5.29
N MET A 178 -28.47 -17.98 -4.14
CA MET A 178 -29.38 -18.16 -3.02
C MET A 178 -30.68 -17.45 -3.36
N LEU A 179 -31.78 -18.20 -3.41
CA LEU A 179 -33.07 -17.73 -3.90
C LEU A 179 -33.97 -17.17 -2.79
N THR A 180 -33.49 -17.17 -1.53
CA THR A 180 -34.25 -16.69 -0.37
C THR A 180 -33.41 -15.82 0.56
N THR A 181 -34.10 -14.94 1.28
CA THR A 181 -33.52 -14.03 2.26
C THR A 181 -32.90 -14.77 3.43
N GLU A 182 -33.54 -15.82 3.93
CA GLU A 182 -33.07 -16.59 5.08
C GLU A 182 -31.73 -17.29 4.79
N GLU A 183 -31.52 -17.76 3.55
CA GLU A 183 -30.26 -18.39 3.15
C GLU A 183 -29.11 -17.39 3.05
N LEU A 184 -29.39 -16.17 2.58
CA LEU A 184 -28.41 -15.09 2.45
C LEU A 184 -27.84 -14.67 3.81
N TYR A 185 -28.68 -14.63 4.85
CA TYR A 185 -28.30 -14.17 6.19
C TYR A 185 -27.85 -15.28 7.14
N LYS A 186 -27.78 -16.54 6.67
CA LYS A 186 -27.35 -17.66 7.52
C LYS A 186 -25.87 -17.51 7.86
N ASN A 187 -25.57 -17.12 9.11
CA ASN A 187 -24.21 -16.94 9.60
C ASN A 187 -23.46 -18.29 9.65
N ARG A 188 -22.62 -18.55 8.65
CA ARG A 188 -21.73 -19.73 8.62
C ARG A 188 -20.38 -19.36 9.21
N GLY A 189 -20.40 -19.00 10.50
CA GLY A 189 -19.18 -18.75 11.26
C GLY A 189 -18.52 -20.08 11.63
N SER A 190 -17.42 -20.41 10.97
CA SER A 190 -16.36 -21.24 11.57
C SER A 190 -15.35 -20.27 12.18
N GLY A 191 -15.54 -19.98 13.47
CA GLY A 191 -14.50 -19.45 14.35
C GLY A 191 -13.62 -20.59 14.85
#